data_AF-A0A969XF21-F1
#
_entry.id   AF-A0A969XF21-F1
#
_cell.length_a   1.000
_cell.length_b   1.000
_cell.length_c   1.000
_cell.angle_alpha   90.00
_cell.angle_beta   90.00
_cell.angle_gamma   90.00
#
_symmetry.space_group_name_H-M   'P 1'
#
loop_
_entity.id
_entity.type
_entity.pdbx_description
1 polymer ?
#
loop_
_entity_poly.entity_id
_entity_poly.type
_entity_poly.pdbx_seq_one_letter_code
_entity_poly.pdbx_strand_id
1 'polypeptide(L)'
;MGVGRVAVLRADTLEPVVEVPLGGLGYPQGLTVDPESGRLYVAHALAPKYGALTAIDLDSLAVVGTLTGDHRAPLQGARQVWVHSGGEELVLATGDGLALVEGAGLSLRDVQRAAGGLTVAALDPLEGVAYTAGGGGLQTRRVPGAGRGVAR
;
A
#
# COMPACT_ATOMS: atom_id res chain seq x y z
N MET A 1 -2.92 -21.60 2.74
CA MET A 1 -2.86 -20.27 2.11
C MET A 1 -1.74 -20.25 1.08
N GLY A 2 -1.88 -19.49 0.00
CA GLY A 2 -0.87 -19.42 -1.07
C GLY A 2 0.39 -18.65 -0.66
N VAL A 3 1.52 -19.05 -1.25
CA VAL A 3 2.79 -18.31 -1.15
C VAL A 3 2.82 -17.23 -2.22
N GLY A 4 2.67 -15.97 -1.81
CA GLY A 4 2.75 -14.83 -2.74
C GLY A 4 4.18 -14.61 -3.21
N ARG A 5 4.35 -14.12 -4.45
CA ARG A 5 5.65 -13.73 -4.99
C ARG A 5 5.51 -12.43 -5.78
N VAL A 6 6.58 -11.64 -5.83
CA VAL A 6 6.76 -10.56 -6.81
C VAL A 6 7.77 -11.03 -7.84
N ALA A 7 7.44 -10.94 -9.12
CA ALA A 7 8.37 -11.24 -10.20
C ALA A 7 8.97 -9.93 -10.75
N VAL A 8 10.28 -9.91 -10.94
CA VAL A 8 11.00 -8.88 -11.68
C VAL A 8 11.11 -9.36 -13.11
N LEU A 9 10.59 -8.59 -14.05
CA LEU A 9 10.61 -8.92 -15.48
C LEU A 9 11.57 -7.99 -16.22
N ARG A 10 12.22 -8.48 -17.28
CA ARG A 10 12.87 -7.59 -18.23
C ARG A 10 11.82 -6.75 -18.94
N ALA A 11 12.07 -5.44 -19.07
CA ALA A 11 11.08 -4.52 -19.64
C ALA A 11 10.85 -4.73 -21.15
N ASP A 12 11.86 -5.21 -21.87
CA ASP A 12 11.83 -5.45 -23.30
C ASP A 12 11.25 -6.82 -23.69
N THR A 13 11.51 -7.87 -22.89
CA THR A 13 11.07 -9.25 -23.20
C THR A 13 9.95 -9.78 -22.32
N LEU A 14 9.66 -9.11 -21.20
CA LEU A 14 8.78 -9.60 -20.12
C LEU A 14 9.20 -10.93 -19.50
N GLU A 15 10.44 -11.37 -19.74
CA GLU A 15 10.97 -12.59 -19.14
C GLU A 15 11.29 -12.37 -17.67
N PRO A 16 10.94 -13.32 -16.79
CA PRO A 16 11.29 -13.23 -15.37
C PRO A 16 12.80 -13.35 -15.18
N VAL A 17 13.34 -12.42 -14.40
CA VAL A 17 14.76 -12.37 -14.02
C VAL A 17 14.94 -12.88 -12.60
N VAL A 18 14.08 -12.44 -11.68
CA VAL A 18 14.11 -12.79 -10.25
C VAL A 18 12.70 -12.87 -9.71
N GLU A 19 12.49 -13.72 -8.71
CA GLU A 19 11.26 -13.73 -7.91
C GLU A 19 11.58 -13.48 -6.43
N VAL A 20 10.82 -12.58 -5.82
CA VAL A 20 10.90 -12.28 -4.38
C VAL A 20 9.77 -13.01 -3.66
N PRO A 21 10.08 -13.98 -2.77
CA PRO A 21 9.06 -14.67 -1.99
C PRO A 21 8.49 -13.74 -0.91
N LEU A 22 7.16 -13.65 -0.84
CA LEU A 22 6.44 -12.85 0.18
C LEU A 22 5.99 -13.70 1.39
N GLY A 23 6.45 -14.95 1.44
CA GLY A 23 6.05 -15.91 2.46
C GLY A 23 4.54 -16.22 2.45
N GLY A 24 4.01 -16.52 3.63
CA GLY A 24 2.62 -16.91 3.84
C GLY A 24 1.64 -15.74 3.98
N LEU A 25 1.94 -14.57 3.40
CA LEU A 25 1.10 -13.37 3.55
C LEU A 25 -0.10 -13.33 2.59
N GLY A 26 -0.29 -14.34 1.75
CA GLY A 26 -1.46 -14.44 0.89
C GLY A 26 -1.54 -13.36 -0.21
N TYR A 27 -2.48 -13.59 -1.14
CA TYR A 27 -2.72 -12.89 -2.40
C TYR A 27 -2.19 -11.43 -2.48
N PRO A 28 -0.97 -11.20 -3.03
CA PRO A 28 -0.51 -9.85 -3.33
C PRO A 28 -1.39 -9.27 -4.44
N GLN A 29 -1.93 -8.06 -4.22
CA GLN A 29 -2.93 -7.47 -5.10
C GLN A 29 -2.47 -6.13 -5.70
N GLY A 30 -1.95 -5.23 -4.87
CA GLY A 30 -1.51 -3.89 -5.26
C GLY A 30 -0.03 -3.71 -5.04
N LEU A 31 0.62 -2.97 -5.93
CA LEU A 31 2.05 -2.67 -5.90
C LEU A 31 2.26 -1.17 -6.14
N THR A 32 3.24 -0.58 -5.45
CA THR A 32 3.73 0.77 -5.78
C THR A 32 5.22 0.87 -5.50
N VAL A 33 5.93 1.62 -6.34
CA VAL A 33 7.36 1.89 -6.19
C VAL A 33 7.53 3.30 -5.64
N ASP A 34 8.39 3.42 -4.63
CA ASP A 34 8.99 4.68 -4.24
C ASP A 34 10.42 4.73 -4.82
N PRO A 35 10.62 5.52 -5.90
CA PRO A 35 11.93 5.61 -6.53
C PRO A 35 12.94 6.40 -5.69
N GLU A 36 12.50 7.24 -4.75
CA GLU A 36 13.40 8.06 -3.92
C GLU A 36 14.05 7.20 -2.84
N SER A 37 13.29 6.31 -2.20
CA SER A 37 13.81 5.38 -1.19
C SER A 37 14.25 4.02 -1.73
N GLY A 38 14.04 3.75 -3.02
CA GLY A 38 14.36 2.46 -3.62
C GLY A 38 13.49 1.32 -3.07
N ARG A 39 12.23 1.60 -2.75
CA ARG A 39 11.31 0.63 -2.12
C ARG A 39 10.18 0.23 -3.04
N LEU A 40 9.77 -1.03 -2.95
CA LEU A 40 8.52 -1.54 -3.48
C LEU A 40 7.59 -1.92 -2.33
N TYR A 41 6.35 -1.45 -2.36
CA TYR A 41 5.34 -1.77 -1.36
C TYR A 41 4.26 -2.68 -1.94
N VAL A 42 3.84 -3.69 -1.17
CA VAL A 42 2.93 -4.76 -1.60
C VAL A 42 1.72 -4.85 -0.68
N ALA A 43 0.54 -4.60 -1.23
CA ALA A 43 -0.74 -4.78 -0.54
C ALA A 43 -1.19 -6.25 -0.63
N HIS A 44 -1.58 -6.83 0.51
CA HIS A 44 -2.01 -8.23 0.60
C HIS A 44 -3.51 -8.36 0.87
N ALA A 45 -4.27 -8.72 -0.16
CA ALA A 45 -5.74 -8.78 -0.08
C ALA A 45 -6.24 -9.89 0.84
N LEU A 46 -5.51 -11.02 0.89
CA LEU A 46 -5.88 -12.22 1.66
C LEU A 46 -4.82 -12.61 2.68
N ALA A 47 -4.17 -11.61 3.30
CA ALA A 47 -3.27 -11.84 4.42
C ALA A 47 -3.98 -12.39 5.66
N PRO A 48 -3.31 -13.21 6.50
CA PRO A 48 -3.89 -13.76 7.71
C PRO A 48 -4.45 -12.71 8.65
N LYS A 49 -5.50 -13.09 9.37
CA LYS A 49 -6.01 -12.44 10.59
C LYS A 49 -6.42 -10.98 10.42
N TYR A 50 -5.46 -10.08 10.30
CA TYR A 50 -5.68 -8.63 10.27
C TYR A 50 -5.10 -7.94 9.04
N GLY A 51 -4.70 -8.67 8.00
CA GLY A 51 -4.18 -8.09 6.77
C GLY A 51 -2.74 -7.58 6.89
N ALA A 52 -2.09 -7.30 5.75
CA ALA A 52 -0.68 -6.91 5.75
C ALA A 52 -0.29 -5.99 4.57
N LEU A 53 0.81 -5.26 4.78
CA LEU A 53 1.56 -4.48 3.81
C LEU A 53 3.05 -4.84 3.94
N THR A 54 3.71 -5.15 2.84
CA THR A 54 5.14 -5.51 2.84
C THR A 54 5.96 -4.46 2.10
N ALA A 55 7.17 -4.16 2.58
CA ALA A 55 8.17 -3.36 1.90
C ALA A 55 9.34 -4.24 1.43
N ILE A 56 9.76 -4.04 0.18
CA ILE A 56 10.89 -4.71 -0.46
C ILE A 56 11.94 -3.67 -0.82
N ASP A 57 13.20 -3.98 -0.55
CA ASP A 57 14.37 -3.27 -1.08
C ASP A 57 14.57 -3.58 -2.56
N LEU A 58 14.65 -2.57 -3.43
CA LEU A 58 14.84 -2.79 -4.86
C LEU A 58 16.28 -3.13 -5.26
N ASP A 59 17.28 -2.77 -4.45
CA ASP A 59 18.68 -3.09 -4.73
C ASP A 59 19.00 -4.54 -4.34
N SER A 60 18.55 -4.96 -3.15
CA SER A 60 18.80 -6.30 -2.63
C SER A 60 17.70 -7.31 -2.96
N LEU A 61 16.55 -6.84 -3.47
CA LEU A 61 15.35 -7.65 -3.72
C LEU A 61 14.90 -8.45 -2.49
N ALA A 62 15.06 -7.88 -1.30
CA ALA A 62 14.71 -8.52 -0.03
C ALA A 62 13.52 -7.83 0.63
N VAL A 63 12.68 -8.62 1.31
CA VAL A 63 11.67 -8.07 2.22
C VAL A 63 12.37 -7.44 3.41
N VAL A 64 12.15 -6.14 3.62
CA VAL A 64 12.78 -5.36 4.71
C VAL A 64 11.81 -4.98 5.81
N GLY A 65 10.51 -5.12 5.58
CA GLY A 65 9.49 -4.78 6.56
C GLY A 65 8.14 -5.37 6.19
N THR A 66 7.36 -5.71 7.21
CA THR A 66 5.98 -6.14 7.08
C THR A 66 5.15 -5.50 8.19
N LEU A 67 4.20 -4.64 7.79
CA LEU A 67 3.16 -4.14 8.68
C LEU A 67 1.99 -5.10 8.65
N THR A 68 1.59 -5.59 9.84
CA THR A 68 0.36 -6.38 10.02
C THR A 68 -0.63 -5.56 10.81
N GLY A 69 -1.89 -5.55 10.38
CA GLY A 69 -2.95 -4.88 11.14
C GLY A 69 -3.20 -5.54 12.50
N ASP A 70 -4.10 -4.96 13.28
CA ASP A 70 -4.58 -5.56 14.53
C ASP A 70 -6.11 -5.54 14.64
N HIS A 71 -6.63 -5.97 15.80
CA HIS A 71 -8.06 -6.03 16.08
C HIS A 71 -8.75 -4.65 16.14
N ARG A 72 -8.00 -3.56 16.31
CA ARG A 72 -8.50 -2.19 16.38
C ARG A 72 -8.38 -1.49 15.02
N ALA A 73 -7.30 -1.79 14.31
CA ALA A 73 -6.97 -1.22 13.01
C ALA A 73 -6.55 -2.33 12.02
N PRO A 74 -7.51 -3.12 11.52
CA PRO A 74 -7.23 -4.15 10.55
C PRO A 74 -6.91 -3.57 9.17
N LEU A 75 -5.98 -4.21 8.46
CA LEU A 75 -5.62 -3.96 7.07
C LEU A 75 -6.23 -5.01 6.12
N GLN A 76 -7.32 -5.65 6.53
CA GLN A 76 -7.97 -6.71 5.77
C GLN A 76 -8.49 -6.19 4.43
N GLY A 77 -8.37 -7.01 3.39
CA GLY A 77 -8.76 -6.59 2.04
C GLY A 77 -7.91 -5.44 1.52
N ALA A 78 -6.62 -5.38 1.88
CA ALA A 78 -5.67 -4.44 1.30
C ALA A 78 -5.59 -4.64 -0.23
N ARG A 79 -5.91 -3.60 -1.00
CA ARG A 79 -6.04 -3.71 -2.47
C ARG A 79 -5.03 -2.90 -3.25
N GLN A 80 -4.78 -1.68 -2.81
CA GLN A 80 -3.90 -0.76 -3.51
C GLN A 80 -3.17 0.11 -2.49
N VAL A 81 -1.90 0.35 -2.77
CA VAL A 81 -1.04 1.23 -1.98
C VAL A 81 -0.52 2.34 -2.90
N TRP A 82 -0.37 3.54 -2.36
CA TRP A 82 0.25 4.67 -3.03
C TRP A 82 1.32 5.28 -2.15
N VAL A 83 2.40 5.72 -2.78
CA VAL A 83 3.38 6.61 -2.17
C VAL A 83 2.80 8.03 -2.16
N HIS A 84 2.91 8.69 -1.01
CA HIS A 84 2.55 10.08 -0.79
C HIS A 84 3.74 10.82 -0.17
N SER A 85 3.76 12.14 -0.31
CA SER A 85 4.77 13.01 0.32
C SER A 85 6.23 12.57 0.07
N GLY A 86 6.58 12.15 -1.16
CA GLY A 86 7.96 11.76 -1.49
C GLY A 86 8.48 10.51 -0.76
N GLY A 87 7.59 9.55 -0.44
CA GLY A 87 8.03 8.30 0.21
C GLY A 87 7.91 8.30 1.73
N GLU A 88 7.69 9.47 2.34
CA GLU A 88 7.52 9.60 3.79
C GLU A 88 6.20 8.99 4.29
N GLU A 89 5.17 8.97 3.45
CA GLU A 89 3.85 8.45 3.79
C GLU A 89 3.34 7.51 2.70
N LEU A 90 2.61 6.49 3.11
CA LEU A 90 1.91 5.56 2.25
C LEU A 90 0.42 5.62 2.57
N VAL A 91 -0.39 5.58 1.52
CA VAL A 91 -1.84 5.43 1.64
C VAL A 91 -2.19 4.03 1.17
N LEU A 92 -2.82 3.25 2.04
CA LEU A 92 -3.25 1.88 1.74
C LEU A 92 -4.77 1.81 1.73
N ALA A 93 -5.36 1.47 0.59
CA ALA A 93 -6.78 1.12 0.50
C ALA A 93 -7.01 -0.28 1.04
N THR A 94 -7.89 -0.38 2.04
CA THR A 94 -8.32 -1.63 2.68
C THR A 94 -9.81 -1.88 2.44
N GLY A 95 -10.37 -2.97 2.95
CA GLY A 95 -11.81 -3.20 2.95
C GLY A 95 -12.58 -2.17 3.79
N ASP A 96 -11.97 -1.65 4.86
CA ASP A 96 -12.60 -0.77 5.83
C ASP A 96 -12.44 0.72 5.48
N GLY A 97 -11.47 1.09 4.65
CA GLY A 97 -11.17 2.48 4.33
C GLY A 97 -9.74 2.72 3.85
N LEU A 98 -9.16 3.86 4.22
CA LEU A 98 -7.79 4.23 3.90
C LEU A 98 -6.93 4.19 5.16
N ALA A 99 -5.90 3.36 5.17
CA ALA A 99 -4.86 3.36 6.20
C ALA A 99 -3.71 4.29 5.79
N LEU A 100 -3.30 5.16 6.72
CA LEU A 100 -2.15 6.04 6.56
C LEU A 100 -0.98 5.40 7.29
N VAL A 101 0.10 5.16 6.57
CA VAL A 101 1.28 4.45 7.06
C VAL A 101 2.49 5.34 6.86
N GLU A 102 3.32 5.51 7.88
CA GLU A 102 4.62 6.17 7.73
C GLU A 102 5.60 5.23 7.02
N GLY A 103 6.38 5.78 6.10
CA GLY A 103 7.29 5.07 5.20
C GLY A 103 8.36 4.21 5.88
N ALA A 104 9.20 3.56 5.08
CA ALA A 104 10.34 2.67 5.40
C ALA A 104 10.23 1.69 6.60
N GLY A 105 9.97 2.18 7.81
CA GLY A 105 9.67 1.40 9.01
C GLY A 105 8.24 0.84 9.09
N LEU A 106 7.33 1.28 8.20
CA LEU A 106 5.94 0.83 8.11
C LEU A 106 5.17 0.92 9.45
N SER A 107 5.02 2.13 10.00
CA SER A 107 4.18 2.38 11.17
C SER A 107 2.78 2.84 10.76
N LEU A 108 1.73 2.17 11.27
CA LEU A 108 0.35 2.62 11.05
C LEU A 108 0.07 3.89 11.87
N ARG A 109 -0.31 4.97 11.17
CA ARG A 109 -0.60 6.28 11.75
C ARG A 109 -2.07 6.47 12.06
N ASP A 110 -2.92 6.14 11.09
CA ASP A 110 -4.37 6.35 11.17
C ASP A 110 -5.12 5.41 10.21
N VAL A 111 -6.41 5.20 10.47
CA VAL A 111 -7.35 4.53 9.55
C VAL A 111 -8.60 5.37 9.38
N GLN A 112 -8.72 5.96 8.19
CA GLN A 112 -9.91 6.69 7.78
C GLN A 112 -10.97 5.73 7.24
N ARG A 113 -11.91 5.36 8.11
CA ARG A 113 -12.98 4.41 7.76
C ARG A 113 -13.94 5.00 6.72
N ALA A 114 -14.32 4.17 5.75
CA ALA A 114 -15.34 4.45 4.76
C ALA A 114 -16.68 3.87 5.22
N ALA A 115 -17.75 4.67 5.17
CA ALA A 115 -19.09 4.21 5.50
C ALA A 115 -19.51 3.10 4.53
N GLY A 116 -19.91 1.94 5.05
CA GLY A 116 -20.26 0.78 4.22
C GLY A 116 -19.06 0.09 3.55
N GLY A 117 -17.84 0.37 4.00
CA GLY A 117 -16.61 -0.20 3.45
C GLY A 117 -16.16 0.45 2.15
N LEU A 118 -14.96 0.08 1.70
CA LEU A 118 -14.31 0.60 0.50
C LEU A 118 -14.16 -0.51 -0.53
N THR A 119 -14.58 -0.24 -1.77
CA THR A 119 -14.46 -1.16 -2.90
C THR A 119 -13.32 -0.74 -3.82
N VAL A 120 -13.23 0.55 -4.11
CA VAL A 120 -12.21 1.14 -4.99
C VAL A 120 -11.78 2.49 -4.44
N ALA A 121 -10.52 2.82 -4.68
CA ALA A 121 -9.97 4.13 -4.43
C ALA A 121 -8.95 4.52 -5.49
N ALA A 122 -8.83 5.82 -5.71
CA ALA A 122 -7.77 6.45 -6.47
C ALA A 122 -7.20 7.61 -5.66
N LEU A 123 -5.90 7.86 -5.76
CA LEU A 123 -5.22 8.97 -5.12
C LEU A 123 -4.72 9.94 -6.18
N ASP A 124 -5.02 11.22 -6.02
CA ASP A 124 -4.27 12.31 -6.62
C ASP A 124 -3.10 12.63 -5.67
N PRO A 125 -1.85 12.24 -6.00
CA PRO A 125 -0.72 12.43 -5.11
C PRO A 125 -0.24 13.89 -5.08
N LEU A 126 -0.56 14.70 -6.09
CA LEU A 126 -0.16 16.11 -6.15
C LEU A 126 -1.01 16.96 -5.20
N GLU A 127 -2.32 16.73 -5.24
CA GLU A 127 -3.28 17.46 -4.39
C GLU A 127 -3.50 16.76 -3.03
N GLY A 128 -3.02 15.52 -2.89
CA GLY A 128 -3.27 14.66 -1.74
C GLY A 128 -4.76 14.40 -1.53
N VAL A 129 -5.50 14.14 -2.61
CA VAL A 129 -6.94 13.89 -2.57
C VAL A 129 -7.22 12.45 -2.97
N ALA A 130 -7.85 11.69 -2.08
CA ALA A 130 -8.34 10.36 -2.35
C ALA A 130 -9.81 10.41 -2.80
N TYR A 131 -10.10 9.73 -3.90
CA TYR A 131 -11.43 9.47 -4.42
C TYR A 131 -11.78 8.02 -4.09
N THR A 132 -12.82 7.80 -3.27
CA THR A 132 -13.20 6.47 -2.79
C THR A 132 -14.62 6.15 -3.17
N ALA A 133 -14.90 4.92 -3.57
CA ALA A 133 -16.26 4.44 -3.74
C ALA A 133 -16.47 3.10 -3.03
N GLY A 134 -17.65 2.93 -2.43
CA GLY A 134 -18.03 1.75 -1.66
C GLY A 134 -19.51 1.77 -1.29
N GLY A 135 -19.88 1.05 -0.22
CA GLY A 135 -21.28 0.91 0.20
C GLY A 135 -21.95 2.24 0.56
N GLY A 136 -21.18 3.25 0.98
CA GLY A 136 -21.64 4.60 1.27
C GLY A 136 -21.63 5.58 0.09
N GLY A 137 -21.41 5.09 -1.15
CA GLY A 137 -21.33 5.91 -2.36
C GLY A 137 -19.93 6.47 -2.65
N LEU A 138 -19.86 7.43 -3.57
CA LEU A 138 -18.62 8.14 -3.93
C LEU A 138 -18.32 9.23 -2.89
N GLN A 139 -17.08 9.27 -2.43
CA GLN A 139 -16.59 10.26 -1.47
C GLN A 139 -15.20 10.77 -1.87
N THR A 140 -14.91 12.01 -1.54
CA THR A 140 -13.56 12.59 -1.64
C THR A 140 -13.03 12.90 -0.25
N ARG A 141 -11.74 12.66 -0.06
CA ARG A 141 -11.07 12.86 1.23
C ARG A 141 -9.68 13.44 1.00
N ARG A 142 -9.31 14.46 1.77
CA ARG A 142 -7.93 14.94 1.79
C ARG A 142 -7.10 13.99 2.66
N VAL A 143 -6.00 13.53 2.11
CA VAL A 143 -4.99 12.78 2.83
C VAL A 143 -4.09 13.79 3.55
N PRO A 144 -3.93 13.71 4.89
CA PRO A 144 -2.96 14.52 5.63
C PRO A 144 -1.55 14.32 5.04
N GLY A 145 -0.75 15.40 5.00
CA GLY A 145 0.59 15.39 4.39
C GLY A 145 0.71 16.35 3.19
N ALA A 146 -0.40 16.62 2.50
CA ALA A 146 -0.50 17.61 1.44
C ALA A 146 -0.34 19.05 1.98
N GLY A 147 0.90 19.55 2.09
CA GLY A 147 1.15 20.95 2.42
C GLY A 147 2.51 21.35 2.99
N ARG A 148 3.53 20.50 2.98
CA ARG A 148 4.90 20.92 3.37
C ARG A 148 5.92 20.58 2.29
N GLY A 149 5.97 21.40 1.24
CA GLY A 149 7.09 21.28 0.31
C GLY A 149 6.91 21.91 -1.07
N VAL A 150 6.47 23.16 -1.17
CA VAL A 150 6.94 24.04 -2.26
C VAL A 150 7.02 25.48 -1.74
N ALA A 151 8.02 25.76 -0.91
CA ALA A 151 8.58 27.11 -0.89
C ALA A 151 9.79 27.06 -1.83
N ARG A 152 9.65 27.71 -2.99
CA ARG A 152 10.73 27.96 -3.94
C ARG A 152 11.80 28.84 -3.31
#